data_AF-W2C5T0-F1
#
_entry.id   AF-W2C5T0-F1
#
_cell.length_a   1.000
_cell.length_b   1.000
_cell.length_c   1.000
_cell.angle_alpha   90.00
_cell.angle_beta   90.00
_cell.angle_gamma   90.00
#
_symmetry.space_group_name_H-M   'P 1'
#
loop_
_entity.id
_entity.type
_entity.pdbx_description
1 polymer ?
#
loop_
_entity_poly.entity_id
_entity_poly.type
_entity_poly.pdbx_seq_one_letter_code
_entity_poly.pdbx_strand_id
1 'polypeptide(L)' 'MLRILIDQFSLEVLPFGDRQIKTLKNLHIANDHNDPFDHMVISHAITDRLILISSDRKFERYVSQRLDFVFNVR' A
#
# COMPACT_ATOMS: atom_id res chain seq x y z
N MET A 1 10.03 21.32 -5.76
CA MET A 1 8.70 20.81 -6.14
C MET A 1 8.18 19.77 -5.15
N LEU A 2 8.82 18.59 -5.00
CA LEU A 2 8.35 17.55 -4.07
C LEU A 2 8.18 18.04 -2.62
N ARG A 3 9.17 18.78 -2.09
CA ARG A 3 9.08 19.31 -0.72
C ARG A 3 7.89 20.25 -0.51
N ILE A 4 7.58 21.08 -1.50
CA ILE A 4 6.45 22.01 -1.44
C ILE A 4 5.14 21.24 -1.34
N LEU A 5 4.98 20.15 -2.10
CA LEU A 5 3.79 19.29 -2.03
C LEU A 5 3.66 18.60 -0.67
N ILE A 6 4.78 18.08 -0.14
CA ILE A 6 4.82 17.46 1.18
C ILE A 6 4.30 18.44 2.23
N ASP A 7 4.82 19.67 2.23
CA ASP A 7 4.46 20.69 3.21
C ASP A 7 3.01 21.18 2.99
N GLN A 8 2.56 21.40 1.75
CA GLN A 8 1.20 21.87 1.44
C GLN A 8 0.11 20.87 1.83
N PHE A 9 0.34 19.58 1.61
CA PHE A 9 -0.66 18.54 1.81
C PHE A 9 -0.46 17.77 3.12
N SER A 10 0.43 18.23 4.00
CA SER A 10 0.76 17.57 5.27
C SER A 10 1.10 16.08 5.08
N LEU A 11 1.89 15.78 4.04
CA LEU A 11 2.28 14.41 3.71
C LEU A 11 3.51 14.00 4.52
N GLU A 12 3.62 12.71 4.76
CA GLU A 12 4.83 12.09 5.30
C GLU A 12 5.34 11.05 4.31
N VAL A 13 6.65 11.04 4.05
CA VAL A 13 7.30 10.00 3.24
C VAL A 13 7.82 8.93 4.18
N LEU A 14 7.18 7.77 4.15
CA LEU A 14 7.56 6.65 5.01
C LEU A 14 8.70 5.83 4.39
N PRO A 15 9.70 5.41 5.19
CA PRO A 15 10.79 4.58 4.71
C PRO A 15 10.33 3.15 4.42
N PHE A 16 10.84 2.54 3.36
CA PHE A 16 10.60 1.14 3.02
C PHE A 16 11.86 0.31 3.29
N GLY A 17 11.76 -0.77 4.06
CA GLY A 17 12.92 -1.57 4.44
C GLY A 17 12.59 -3.02 4.80
N ASP A 18 13.45 -3.64 5.60
CA ASP A 18 13.44 -5.09 5.86
C ASP A 18 12.10 -5.64 6.33
N ARG A 19 11.32 -4.88 7.13
CA ARG A 19 10.02 -5.32 7.62
C ARG A 19 9.02 -5.44 6.48
N GLN A 20 8.93 -4.41 5.64
CA GLN A 20 8.03 -4.39 4.49
C GLN A 20 8.48 -5.38 3.40
N ILE A 21 9.79 -5.60 3.24
CA ILE A 21 10.36 -6.63 2.35
C ILE A 21 9.97 -8.04 2.83
N LYS A 22 10.04 -8.31 4.14
CA LYS A 22 9.60 -9.60 4.70
C LYS A 22 8.12 -9.86 4.46
N THR A 23 7.27 -8.85 4.63
CA THR A 23 5.84 -8.96 4.32
C THR A 23 5.62 -9.15 2.82
N LEU A 24 6.33 -8.40 1.97
CA LEU A 24 6.25 -8.50 0.51
C LEU A 24 6.59 -9.92 0.03
N LYS A 25 7.67 -10.50 0.55
CA LYS A 25 8.09 -11.87 0.21
C LYS A 25 7.02 -12.92 0.53
N ASN A 26 6.20 -12.69 1.56
CA ASN A 26 5.15 -13.60 2.00
C ASN A 26 3.77 -13.24 1.42
N LEU A 27 3.67 -12.18 0.61
CA LEU A 27 2.41 -11.72 0.05
C LEU A 27 1.93 -12.69 -1.03
N HIS A 28 0.70 -13.17 -0.88
CA HIS A 28 0.04 -13.95 -1.92
C HIS A 28 -0.48 -13.00 -2.99
N ILE A 29 0.16 -12.99 -4.15
CA ILE A 29 -0.21 -12.08 -5.24
C ILE A 29 -1.50 -12.56 -5.89
N ALA A 30 -2.50 -11.67 -5.95
CA ALA A 30 -3.74 -11.97 -6.64
C ALA A 30 -3.50 -12.05 -8.15
N ASN A 31 -4.14 -13.01 -8.82
CA ASN A 31 -4.10 -13.13 -10.28
C ASN A 31 -4.48 -11.79 -10.94
N ASP A 32 -3.78 -11.42 -12.00
CA ASP A 32 -4.01 -10.19 -12.78
C ASP A 32 -3.77 -8.86 -12.03
N HIS A 33 -3.03 -8.90 -10.91
CA HIS A 33 -2.52 -7.72 -10.22
C HIS A 33 -0.99 -7.72 -10.29
N ASN A 34 -0.44 -7.25 -11.42
CA ASN A 34 0.96 -7.49 -11.80
C ASN A 34 1.90 -6.30 -11.55
N ASP A 35 1.42 -5.20 -10.97
CA ASP A 35 2.28 -4.05 -10.67
C ASP A 35 3.09 -4.32 -9.38
N PRO A 36 4.43 -4.42 -9.46
CA PRO A 36 5.27 -4.66 -8.29
C PRO A 36 5.22 -3.49 -7.28
N PHE A 37 4.92 -2.26 -7.72
CA PHE A 37 4.80 -1.13 -6.81
C PHE A 37 3.52 -1.20 -5.98
N ASP A 38 2.41 -1.70 -6.54
CA ASP A 38 1.19 -1.95 -5.77
C ASP A 38 1.45 -2.99 -4.67
N HIS A 39 2.26 -4.01 -4.96
CA HIS A 39 2.63 -5.01 -3.95
C HIS A 39 3.48 -4.42 -2.83
N MET A 40 4.39 -3.49 -3.16
CA MET A 40 5.16 -2.75 -2.14
C MET A 40 4.24 -1.87 -1.28
N VAL A 41 3.26 -1.19 -1.87
CA VAL A 41 2.28 -0.39 -1.12
C VAL A 41 1.46 -1.28 -0.17
N ILE A 42 0.99 -2.44 -0.65
CA ILE A 42 0.26 -3.42 0.17
C ILE A 42 1.12 -3.92 1.32
N SER A 43 2.37 -4.31 1.04
CA SER A 43 3.24 -4.85 2.09
C SER A 43 3.59 -3.80 3.14
N HIS A 44 3.73 -2.53 2.74
CA HIS A 44 3.93 -1.42 3.64
C HIS A 44 2.70 -1.21 4.53
N ALA A 45 1.51 -1.10 3.94
CA ALA A 45 0.26 -0.91 4.67
C ALA A 45 -0.02 -2.04 5.67
N ILE A 46 0.20 -3.30 5.27
CA ILE A 46 0.06 -4.45 6.18
C ILE A 46 1.08 -4.40 7.33
N THR A 47 2.34 -4.09 7.01
CA THR A 47 3.44 -4.10 8.00
C THR A 47 3.25 -3.03 9.07
N ASP A 48 2.94 -1.80 8.65
CA ASP A 48 2.85 -0.64 9.54
C ASP A 48 1.40 -0.35 9.96
N ARG A 49 0.45 -1.25 9.63
CA ARG A 49 -0.98 -1.18 10.00
C ARG A 49 -1.63 0.12 9.54
N LEU A 50 -1.35 0.52 8.30
CA LEU A 50 -1.93 1.70 7.67
C LEU A 50 -3.21 1.33 6.93
N ILE A 51 -4.16 2.26 6.91
CA ILE A 51 -5.33 2.17 6.05
C ILE A 51 -4.89 2.54 4.62
N LEU A 52 -5.07 1.62 3.67
CA LEU A 52 -4.86 1.89 2.26
C LEU A 52 -6.15 2.43 1.64
N ILE A 53 -6.10 3.66 1.13
CA ILE A 53 -7.22 4.30 0.43
C ILE A 53 -6.91 4.32 -1.06
N SER A 54 -7.73 3.67 -1.88
CA SER A 54 -7.55 3.67 -3.35
C SER A 54 -8.86 3.50 -4.10
N SER A 55 -8.89 3.98 -5.35
CA SER A 55 -9.99 3.74 -6.30
C SER A 55 -9.77 2.48 -7.14
N ASP A 56 -8.64 1.78 -6.98
CA ASP A 56 -8.44 0.46 -7.60
C ASP A 56 -9.06 -0.63 -6.72
N ARG A 57 -10.00 -1.39 -7.29
CA ARG A 57 -10.69 -2.49 -6.59
C ARG A 57 -9.81 -3.71 -6.39
N LYS A 58 -8.67 -3.82 -7.08
CA LYS A 58 -7.77 -4.98 -6.95
C LYS A 58 -7.17 -5.09 -5.55
N PHE A 59 -7.03 -3.97 -4.81
CA PHE A 59 -6.55 -3.98 -3.43
C PHE A 59 -7.48 -4.74 -2.47
N GLU A 60 -8.79 -4.80 -2.74
CA GLU A 60 -9.76 -5.54 -1.92
C GLU A 60 -9.41 -7.03 -1.80
N ARG A 61 -8.73 -7.59 -2.81
CA ARG A 61 -8.30 -8.99 -2.85
C ARG A 61 -7.27 -9.34 -1.76
N TYR A 62 -6.69 -8.35 -1.09
CA TYR A 62 -5.68 -8.52 -0.04
C TYR A 62 -6.22 -8.32 1.38
N VAL A 63 -7.52 -8.02 1.54
CA VAL A 63 -8.16 -7.88 2.87
C VAL A 63 -8.01 -9.16 3.70
N SER A 64 -8.12 -10.33 3.06
CA SER A 64 -7.87 -11.64 3.68
C SER A 64 -6.43 -11.81 4.19
N GLN A 65 -5.49 -11.00 3.67
CA GLN A 65 -4.09 -10.97 4.06
C GLN A 65 -3.78 -9.83 5.06
N ARG A 66 -4.81 -9.34 5.76
CA ARG A 66 -4.75 -8.29 6.79
C ARG A 66 -4.51 -6.88 6.26
N LEU A 67 -4.77 -6.63 4.98
CA LEU A 67 -4.82 -5.27 4.47
C LEU A 67 -6.08 -4.58 4.98
N ASP A 68 -5.93 -3.43 5.62
CA ASP A 68 -7.03 -2.52 5.92
C ASP A 68 -7.25 -1.62 4.70
N PHE A 69 -8.37 -1.80 4.00
CA PHE A 69 -8.63 -1.17 2.71
C PHE A 69 -9.94 -0.40 2.71
N VAL A 70 -9.88 0.85 2.26
CA VAL A 70 -11.04 1.71 2.01
C VAL A 70 -11.10 2.08 0.54
N PHE A 71 -12.21 1.72 -0.11
CA PHE A 71 -12.45 2.08 -1.49
C PHE A 71 -12.83 3.57 -1.60
N ASN A 72 -12.07 4.32 -2.42
CA ASN A 72 -12.37 5.71 -2.72
C ASN A 72 -13.26 5.81 -3.97
N VAL A 73 -14.54 6.14 -3.77
CA VAL A 73 -15.50 6.42 -4.85
C VAL A 73 -15.19 7.80 -5.44
N ARG A 74 -14.99 7.85 -6.76
CA ARG A 74 -14.75 9.09 -7.52
C ARG A 74 -15.99 9.48 -8.30
#